data_AF-A0A239EA13-F1
#
_entry.id   AF-A0A239EA13-F1
#
_cell.length_a   1.000
_cell.length_b   1.000
_cell.length_c   1.000
_cell.angle_alpha   90.00
_cell.angle_beta   90.00
_cell.angle_gamma   90.00
#
_symmetry.space_group_name_H-M   'P 1'
#
loop_
_entity.id
_entity.type
_entity.pdbx_description
1 polymer ?
#
loop_
_entity_poly.entity_id
_entity_poly.type
_entity_poly.pdbx_seq_one_letter_code
_entity_poly.pdbx_strand_id
1 'polypeptide(L)' 'MKFSEAVLAFKSANPWLGDNEAPAVATLEALAVALDAEAIPTPALVAQFGLTYRNLAKAAPVADTAVDPLEAALPA' A
#
# COMPACT_ATOMS: atom_id res chain seq x y z
N MET A 1 1.70 -1.33 18.18
CA MET A 1 1.55 -0.60 16.91
C MET A 1 0.09 -0.71 16.50
N LYS A 2 -0.57 0.43 16.33
CA LYS A 2 -1.95 0.52 15.85
C LYS A 2 -2.04 0.31 14.34
N PHE A 3 -3.20 -0.08 13.84
CA PHE A 3 -3.42 -0.22 12.40
C PHE A 3 -3.31 1.15 11.71
N SER A 4 -3.81 2.23 12.31
CA SER A 4 -3.66 3.59 11.78
C SER A 4 -2.19 4.02 11.65
N GLU A 5 -1.34 3.66 12.63
CA GLU A 5 0.11 3.90 12.57
C GLU A 5 0.75 3.13 11.40
N ALA A 6 0.32 1.89 11.16
CA ALA A 6 0.79 1.10 10.02
C ALA A 6 0.37 1.70 8.67
N VAL A 7 -0.85 2.23 8.57
CA VAL A 7 -1.32 2.93 7.37
C VAL A 7 -0.52 4.21 7.13
N LEU A 8 -0.23 4.98 8.19
CA LEU A 8 0.60 6.18 8.07
C LEU A 8 2.00 5.84 7.56
N ALA A 9 2.65 4.82 8.15
CA ALA A 9 3.97 4.36 7.71
C ALA A 9 3.95 3.88 6.26
N PHE A 10 2.91 3.15 5.86
CA PHE A 10 2.73 2.70 4.47
C PHE A 10 2.62 3.87 3.50
N LYS A 11 1.81 4.89 3.81
CA LYS A 11 1.67 6.08 2.96
C LYS A 11 2.99 6.85 2.86
N SER A 12 3.70 7.03 3.97
CA SER A 12 5.01 7.70 3.98
C SER A 12 6.07 6.95 3.17
N ALA A 13 6.00 5.62 3.12
CA ALA A 13 6.92 4.79 2.33
C ALA A 13 6.55 4.73 0.82
N ASN A 14 5.35 5.14 0.43
CA ASN A 14 4.81 4.97 -0.92
C ASN A 14 4.35 6.32 -1.50
N PRO A 15 5.27 7.21 -1.89
CA PRO A 15 4.93 8.54 -2.42
C PRO A 15 4.23 8.51 -3.79
N TRP A 16 4.17 7.33 -4.44
CA TRP A 16 3.46 7.12 -5.70
C TRP A 16 1.94 7.05 -5.53
N LEU A 17 1.43 6.88 -4.31
CA LEU A 17 -0.01 6.87 -4.02
C LEU A 17 -0.62 8.23 -4.38
N GLY A 18 -1.46 8.25 -5.42
CA GLY A 18 -2.08 9.47 -5.93
C GLY A 18 -3.61 9.38 -5.97
N ASP A 19 -4.21 10.24 -6.79
CA ASP A 19 -5.67 10.36 -6.90
C ASP A 19 -6.34 9.05 -7.36
N ASN A 20 -5.65 8.23 -8.15
CA ASN A 20 -6.15 6.94 -8.61
C ASN A 20 -6.31 5.92 -7.47
N GLU A 21 -5.42 5.98 -6.48
CA GLU A 21 -5.41 5.09 -5.32
C GLU A 21 -6.22 5.66 -4.14
N ALA A 22 -6.61 6.93 -4.20
CA ALA A 22 -7.30 7.63 -3.12
C ALA A 22 -8.53 6.87 -2.56
N PRO A 23 -9.43 6.26 -3.36
CA PRO A 23 -10.54 5.48 -2.83
C PRO A 23 -10.10 4.26 -2.02
N ALA A 24 -9.05 3.57 -2.48
CA ALA A 24 -8.52 2.38 -1.81
C ALA A 24 -7.74 2.76 -0.54
N VAL A 25 -6.99 3.88 -0.57
CA VAL A 25 -6.31 4.43 0.60
C VAL A 25 -7.34 4.87 1.66
N ALA A 26 -8.40 5.58 1.27
CA ALA A 26 -9.47 5.98 2.19
C ALA A 26 -10.16 4.77 2.83
N THR A 27 -10.39 3.71 2.04
CA THR A 27 -10.92 2.44 2.54
C THR A 27 -9.96 1.80 3.55
N LEU A 28 -8.65 1.78 3.26
CA LEU A 28 -7.64 1.25 4.16
C LEU A 28 -7.58 2.01 5.49
N GLU A 29 -7.68 3.34 5.45
CA GLU A 29 -7.74 4.21 6.63
C GLU A 29 -8.99 3.96 7.47
N ALA A 30 -10.16 3.84 6.84
CA ALA A 30 -11.41 3.56 7.54
C ALA A 30 -11.38 2.19 8.24
N LEU A 31 -10.84 1.17 7.58
CA LEU A 31 -10.66 -0.17 8.15
C LEU A 31 -9.67 -0.14 9.33
N ALA A 32 -8.59 0.64 9.22
CA ALA A 32 -7.63 0.80 10.30
C ALA A 32 -8.24 1.46 11.54
N VAL A 33 -9.03 2.51 11.36
CA VAL A 33 -9.75 3.18 12.47
C VAL A 33 -10.73 2.22 13.15
N ALA A 34 -11.48 1.44 12.37
CA ALA A 34 -12.39 0.43 12.92
C ALA A 34 -11.64 -0.64 13.73
N LEU A 35 -10.51 -1.13 13.21
CA LEU A 35 -9.67 -2.12 13.89
C LEU A 35 -9.04 -1.58 15.18
N ASP A 36 -8.63 -0.31 15.19
CA ASP A 36 -8.06 0.34 16.37
C ASP A 36 -9.12 0.64 17.45
N ALA A 37 -10.39 0.75 17.06
CA ALA A 37 -11.51 1.00 17.97
C ALA A 37 -12.05 -0.29 18.62
N GLU A 38 -11.86 -1.45 17.98
CA GLU A 38 -12.31 -2.74 18.53
C GLU A 38 -11.33 -3.27 19.59
N ALA A 39 -11.86 -3.62 20.77
CA ALA A 39 -11.06 -4.30 21.80
C ALA A 39 -10.60 -5.70 21.37
N ILE A 40 -11.40 -6.38 20.53
CA ILE A 40 -11.08 -7.67 19.91
C ILE A 40 -11.49 -7.57 18.43
N PRO A 41 -10.52 -7.41 17.51
CA PRO A 41 -10.80 -7.32 16.08
C PRO A 41 -11.53 -8.53 15.52
N THR A 42 -12.60 -8.32 14.75
CA THR A 42 -13.24 -9.41 14.02
C THR A 42 -12.34 -9.98 12.91
N PRO A 43 -12.30 -11.32 12.69
CA PRO A 43 -11.47 -11.92 11.64
C PRO A 43 -11.78 -11.39 10.23
N ALA A 44 -13.04 -11.06 9.96
CA ALA A 44 -13.47 -10.50 8.68
C ALA A 44 -12.86 -9.10 8.44
N LEU A 45 -12.84 -8.25 9.46
CA LEU A 45 -12.28 -6.91 9.37
C LEU A 45 -10.76 -6.95 9.18
N VAL A 46 -10.07 -7.83 9.90
CA VAL A 46 -8.63 -8.07 9.72
C VAL A 46 -8.31 -8.58 8.31
N ALA A 47 -9.10 -9.53 7.81
CA ALA A 47 -8.92 -10.07 6.46
C ALA A 47 -9.12 -9.00 5.37
N GLN A 48 -10.16 -8.16 5.51
CA GLN A 48 -10.44 -7.08 4.58
C GLN A 48 -9.33 -6.03 4.58
N PHE A 49 -8.83 -5.64 5.77
CA PHE A 49 -7.68 -4.74 5.88
C PHE A 49 -6.45 -5.30 5.18
N GLY A 50 -6.08 -6.54 5.47
CA GLY A 50 -4.91 -7.20 4.86
C GLY A 50 -5.03 -7.33 3.33
N LEU A 51 -6.24 -7.59 2.82
CA LEU A 51 -6.49 -7.66 1.38
C LEU A 51 -6.30 -6.30 0.71
N THR A 52 -6.91 -5.24 1.25
CA THR A 52 -6.78 -3.87 0.72
C THR A 52 -5.32 -3.41 0.75
N TYR A 53 -4.61 -3.64 1.86
CA TYR A 53 -3.20 -3.31 1.99
C TYR A 53 -2.35 -3.98 0.90
N ARG A 54 -2.51 -5.29 0.73
CA ARG A 54 -1.75 -6.06 -0.26
C ARG A 54 -2.07 -5.64 -1.70
N ASN A 55 -3.32 -5.30 -2.00
CA ASN A 55 -3.70 -4.85 -3.34
C ASN A 55 -3.04 -3.52 -3.68
N LEU A 56 -3.01 -2.57 -2.73
CA LEU A 56 -2.26 -1.31 -2.87
C LEU A 56 -0.76 -1.57 -3.04
N ALA A 57 -0.16 -2.43 -2.20
CA ALA A 57 1.26 -2.75 -2.31
C ALA A 57 1.64 -3.39 -3.66
N LYS A 58 0.74 -4.16 -4.28
CA LYS A 58 0.92 -4.74 -5.61
C LYS A 58 0.71 -3.75 -6.76
N ALA A 59 -0.07 -2.69 -6.53
CA ALA A 59 -0.27 -1.63 -7.51
C ALA A 59 0.93 -0.68 -7.58
N ALA A 60 1.89 -0.81 -6.67
CA ALA A 60 3.12 -0.03 -6.71
C ALA A 60 3.78 -0.16 -8.09
N PRO A 61 4.18 0.96 -8.72
CA PRO A 61 4.88 0.91 -9.99
C PRO A 61 6.13 0.06 -9.79
N VAL A 62 6.26 -0.98 -10.61
CA VAL A 62 7.48 -1.78 -10.65
C VAL A 62 8.57 -0.83 -11.12
N ALA A 63 9.52 -0.51 -10.24
CA ALA A 63 10.74 0.15 -10.69
C ALA A 63 11.33 -0.76 -11.76
N ASP A 64 11.32 -0.31 -13.01
CA ASP A 64 11.88 -1.04 -14.12
C ASP A 64 13.40 -1.03 -13.97
N THR A 65 13.90 -1.87 -13.07
CA THR A 65 15.33 -2.13 -12.89
C THR A 65 15.81 -3.18 -13.88
N ALA A 66 15.05 -3.43 -14.95
CA ALA A 66 15.60 -4.05 -16.14
C ALA A 66 16.43 -2.97 -16.84
N VAL A 67 17.73 -2.90 -16.51
CA VAL A 67 18.71 -2.23 -17.36
C VAL A 67 18.47 -2.76 -18.78
N ASP A 68 18.02 -1.91 -19.70
CA ASP A 68 17.83 -2.30 -21.09
C ASP A 68 19.18 -2.80 -21.62
N PRO A 69 19.32 -4.09 -21.98
CA PRO A 69 20.57 -4.62 -22.48
C PRO A 69 21.08 -3.86 -23.70
N LEU A 70 20.19 -3.19 -24.45
CA LEU A 70 20.51 -2.36 -25.59
C LEU A 70 21.13 -1.01 -25.19
N GLU A 71 20.61 -0.34 -24.15
CA GLU A 71 21.22 0.88 -23.59
C GLU A 71 22.62 0.61 -23.02
N ALA A 72 22.83 -0.56 -22.42
CA ALA A 72 24.15 -0.97 -21.91
C ALA A 72 25.17 -1.26 -23.03
N ALA A 73 24.73 -1.48 -24.28
CA ALA A 73 25.57 -1.88 -25.40
C ALA A 73 25.96 -0.72 -26.34
N LEU A 74 25.42 0.48 -26.15
CA LEU A 74 25.73 1.64 -26.99
C LEU A 74 26.92 2.44 -26.39
N PRO A 75 28.07 2.54 -27.10
CA PRO A 75 29.13 3.47 -26.70
C PRO A 75 28.66 4.92 -26.92
N ALA A 76 29.03 5.80 -25.97
CA ALA A 76 28.73 7.23 -25.99
C ALA A 76 29.24 7.96 -27.25
#